data_AF-A0A3T0N2Z0-F1
#
_entry.id   AF-A0A3T0N2Z0-F1
#
_cell.length_a   1.000
_cell.length_b   1.000
_cell.length_c   1.000
_cell.angle_alpha   90.00
_cell.angle_beta   90.00
_cell.angle_gamma   90.00
#
_symmetry.space_group_name_H-M   'P 1'
#
loop_
_entity.id
_entity.type
_entity.pdbx_description
1 polymer ?
#
loop_
_entity_poly.entity_id
_entity_poly.type
_entity_poly.pdbx_seq_one_letter_code
_entity_poly.pdbx_strand_id
1 'polypeptide(L)'
;MKWLSRNAPSIEACSALVTASVAIAALIGVKVQLDETERLQKAQSAREAFRAHLALAATLPQFARPKDSCALVASTQGGSYIAFVDHLLYSAEQMLVVGEGWDATFLIELAPHKSYLCSEPAPIGATEETASLLNDFRQNNCTDQPAC
;
A
#
# COMPACT_ATOMS: atom_id res chain seq x y z
N MET A 1 -32.87 -53.80 21.39
CA MET A 1 -31.64 -53.81 20.57
C MET A 1 -31.89 -53.90 19.05
N LYS A 2 -32.88 -54.68 18.55
CA LYS A 2 -33.19 -54.80 17.11
C LYS A 2 -33.53 -53.48 16.37
N TRP A 3 -34.04 -52.46 17.07
CA TRP A 3 -34.39 -51.17 16.44
C TRP A 3 -33.15 -50.34 16.10
N LEU A 4 -32.17 -50.29 17.01
CA LEU A 4 -30.89 -49.61 16.79
C LEU A 4 -30.11 -50.25 15.65
N SER A 5 -30.02 -51.59 15.59
CA SER A 5 -29.30 -52.25 14.48
C SER A 5 -29.95 -52.04 13.11
N ARG A 6 -31.26 -51.77 13.06
CA ARG A 6 -32.01 -51.56 11.81
C ARG A 6 -31.90 -50.11 11.31
N ASN A 7 -31.70 -49.15 12.20
CA ASN A 7 -31.56 -47.72 11.88
C ASN A 7 -30.11 -47.21 11.96
N ALA A 8 -29.18 -48.04 12.47
CA ALA A 8 -27.75 -47.71 12.59
C ALA A 8 -27.15 -47.14 11.29
N PRO A 9 -27.41 -47.69 10.08
CA PRO A 9 -26.86 -47.14 8.85
C PRO A 9 -27.35 -45.72 8.54
N SER A 10 -28.63 -45.43 8.82
CA SER A 10 -29.21 -44.11 8.61
C SER A 10 -28.69 -43.08 9.62
N ILE A 11 -28.51 -43.50 10.88
CA ILE A 11 -27.93 -42.66 11.94
C ILE A 11 -26.47 -42.34 11.63
N GLU A 12 -25.70 -43.32 11.16
CA GLU A 12 -24.31 -43.16 10.73
C GLU A 12 -24.17 -42.23 9.52
N ALA A 13 -25.05 -42.38 8.51
CA ALA A 13 -25.07 -41.46 7.38
C ALA A 13 -25.42 -40.02 7.82
N CYS A 14 -26.36 -39.85 8.75
CA CYS A 14 -26.72 -38.53 9.28
C CYS A 14 -25.57 -37.89 10.06
N SER A 15 -24.86 -38.64 10.91
CA SER A 15 -23.71 -38.11 11.65
C SER A 15 -22.55 -37.74 10.74
N ALA A 16 -22.31 -38.52 9.68
CA ALA A 16 -21.33 -38.20 8.65
C ALA A 16 -21.68 -36.90 7.90
N LEU A 17 -22.96 -36.71 7.52
CA LEU A 17 -23.43 -35.49 6.87
C LEU A 17 -23.30 -34.25 7.77
N VAL A 18 -23.63 -34.39 9.06
CA VAL A 18 -23.46 -33.31 10.04
C VAL A 18 -21.98 -32.96 10.20
N THR A 19 -21.12 -33.97 10.35
CA THR A 19 -19.66 -33.76 10.48
C THR A 19 -19.08 -33.08 9.25
N ALA A 20 -19.48 -33.51 8.05
CA ALA A 20 -19.05 -32.88 6.79
C ALA A 20 -19.51 -31.43 6.70
N SER A 21 -20.74 -31.13 7.13
CA SER A 21 -21.30 -29.78 7.14
C SER A 21 -20.55 -28.87 8.12
N VAL A 22 -20.23 -29.37 9.32
CA VAL A 22 -19.42 -28.65 10.32
C VAL A 22 -18.01 -28.39 9.79
N ALA A 23 -17.40 -29.37 9.11
CA ALA A 23 -16.09 -29.20 8.50
C ALA A 23 -16.08 -28.10 7.43
N ILE A 24 -17.10 -28.05 6.56
CA ILE A 24 -17.25 -26.98 5.56
C ILE A 24 -17.43 -25.62 6.24
N ALA A 25 -18.29 -25.53 7.26
CA ALA A 25 -18.49 -24.30 8.01
C ALA A 25 -17.19 -23.81 8.68
N ALA A 26 -16.40 -24.73 9.24
CA ALA A 26 -15.09 -24.42 9.80
C ALA A 26 -14.12 -23.88 8.73
N LEU A 27 -14.06 -24.49 7.54
CA LEU A 27 -13.22 -24.01 6.45
C LEU A 27 -13.62 -22.61 5.97
N ILE A 28 -14.92 -22.32 5.86
CA ILE A 28 -15.42 -20.98 5.53
C ILE A 28 -14.98 -19.99 6.62
N GLY A 29 -15.12 -20.36 7.90
CA GLY A 29 -14.70 -19.54 9.03
C GLY A 29 -13.20 -19.24 9.03
N VAL A 30 -12.36 -20.20 8.68
CA VAL A 30 -10.91 -19.99 8.53
C VAL A 30 -10.61 -19.05 7.36
N LYS A 31 -11.27 -19.23 6.21
CA LYS A 31 -11.08 -18.37 5.04
C LYS A 31 -11.38 -16.90 5.35
N VAL A 32 -12.51 -16.64 6.02
CA VAL A 32 -12.87 -15.26 6.42
C VAL A 32 -11.84 -14.66 7.37
N GLN A 33 -11.32 -15.44 8.33
CA GLN A 33 -10.27 -14.96 9.24
C GLN A 33 -8.96 -14.64 8.52
N LEU A 34 -8.58 -15.45 7.52
CA LEU A 34 -7.39 -15.21 6.72
C LEU A 34 -7.53 -13.94 5.88
N ASP A 35 -8.67 -13.74 5.22
CA ASP A 35 -8.92 -12.54 4.41
C ASP A 35 -8.82 -11.25 5.24
N GLU A 36 -9.42 -11.24 6.44
CA GLU A 36 -9.33 -10.07 7.34
C GLU A 36 -7.91 -9.85 7.88
N THR A 37 -7.20 -10.95 8.18
CA THR A 37 -5.80 -10.86 8.63
C THR A 37 -4.93 -10.27 7.53
N GLU A 38 -5.10 -10.71 6.29
CA GLU A 38 -4.37 -10.17 5.14
C GLU A 38 -4.67 -8.68 4.94
N ARG A 39 -5.95 -8.29 5.04
CA ARG A 39 -6.36 -6.89 4.94
C ARG A 39 -5.71 -6.02 6.02
N LEU A 40 -5.72 -6.48 7.27
CA LEU A 40 -5.10 -5.77 8.38
C LEU A 40 -3.57 -5.70 8.24
N GLN A 41 -2.94 -6.78 7.82
CA GLN A 41 -1.49 -6.85 7.61
C GLN A 41 -1.04 -5.89 6.50
N LYS A 42 -1.77 -5.81 5.38
CA LYS A 42 -1.52 -4.84 4.31
C LYS A 42 -1.61 -3.40 4.81
N ALA A 43 -2.67 -3.08 5.56
CA ALA A 43 -2.85 -1.74 6.12
C ALA A 43 -1.76 -1.36 7.16
N GLN A 44 -1.29 -2.33 7.96
CA GLN A 44 -0.19 -2.12 8.91
C GLN A 44 1.14 -1.90 8.17
N SER A 45 1.45 -2.77 7.20
CA SER A 45 2.66 -2.67 6.39
C SER A 45 2.75 -1.33 5.65
N ALA A 46 1.65 -0.86 5.06
CA ALA A 46 1.62 0.44 4.39
C ALA A 46 1.91 1.61 5.36
N ARG A 47 1.30 1.59 6.55
CA ARG A 47 1.57 2.61 7.58
C ARG A 47 3.00 2.56 8.10
N GLU A 48 3.59 1.37 8.19
CA GLU A 48 4.99 1.21 8.58
C GLU A 48 5.94 1.76 7.52
N ALA A 49 5.68 1.52 6.23
CA ALA A 49 6.46 2.12 5.15
C ALA A 49 6.43 3.65 5.23
N PHE A 50 5.25 4.26 5.41
CA PHE A 50 5.14 5.70 5.56
C PHE A 50 5.82 6.22 6.84
N ARG A 51 5.69 5.52 7.98
CA ARG A 51 6.43 5.90 9.21
C ARG A 51 7.94 5.83 9.03
N ALA A 52 8.44 4.82 8.31
CA ALA A 52 9.85 4.70 7.99
C ALA A 52 10.31 5.88 7.11
N HIS A 53 9.49 6.30 6.14
CA HIS A 53 9.75 7.51 5.35
C HIS A 53 9.78 8.76 6.23
N LEU A 54 8.80 8.95 7.13
CA LEU A 54 8.78 10.10 8.04
C LEU A 54 10.00 10.13 8.97
N ALA A 55 10.47 8.98 9.44
CA ALA A 55 11.71 8.88 10.20
C ALA A 55 12.94 9.28 9.37
N LEU A 56 12.98 8.89 8.08
CA LEU A 56 14.01 9.32 7.15
C LEU A 56 13.94 10.83 6.91
N ALA A 57 12.75 11.39 6.75
CA ALA A 57 12.53 12.83 6.56
C ALA A 57 12.97 13.65 7.78
N ALA A 58 12.72 13.14 8.99
CA ALA A 58 13.17 13.77 10.23
C ALA A 58 14.70 13.76 10.40
N THR A 59 15.38 12.74 9.89
CA THR A 59 16.84 12.61 9.98
C THR A 59 17.59 13.30 8.84
N LEU A 60 16.94 13.46 7.68
CA LEU A 60 17.48 14.13 6.48
C LEU A 60 16.61 15.33 6.08
N PRO A 61 16.53 16.40 6.90
CA PRO A 61 15.68 17.55 6.63
C PRO A 61 16.04 18.26 5.32
N GLN A 62 17.31 18.20 4.90
CA GLN A 62 17.78 18.74 3.63
C GLN A 62 17.20 18.00 2.41
N PHE A 63 16.76 16.75 2.57
CA PHE A 63 16.06 16.00 1.52
C PHE A 63 14.56 16.22 1.63
N ALA A 64 13.99 16.23 2.84
CA ALA A 64 12.54 16.42 3.05
C ALA A 64 12.03 17.80 2.61
N ARG A 65 12.84 18.85 2.78
CA ARG A 65 12.52 20.23 2.36
C ARG A 65 13.74 20.85 1.67
N PRO A 66 14.08 20.41 0.45
CA PRO A 66 15.26 20.90 -0.24
C PRO A 66 15.06 22.36 -0.63
N LYS A 67 16.10 23.20 -0.46
CA LYS A 67 16.06 24.60 -0.93
C LYS A 67 16.01 24.67 -2.46
N ASP A 68 16.72 23.76 -3.11
CA ASP A 68 16.79 23.59 -4.56
C ASP A 68 16.97 22.09 -4.86
N SER A 69 15.90 21.45 -5.33
CA SER A 69 15.93 20.03 -5.67
C SER A 69 16.79 19.74 -6.90
N CYS A 70 16.90 20.68 -7.86
CA CYS A 70 17.69 20.48 -9.08
C CYS A 70 19.18 20.49 -8.77
N ALA A 71 19.63 21.45 -7.96
CA ALA A 71 21.01 21.50 -7.50
C ALA A 71 21.36 20.29 -6.63
N LEU A 72 20.40 19.79 -5.83
CA LEU A 72 20.59 18.61 -5.00
C LEU A 72 20.77 17.34 -5.84
N VAL A 73 19.95 17.15 -6.89
CA VAL A 73 20.09 16.04 -7.84
C VAL A 73 21.44 16.08 -8.56
N ALA A 74 21.93 17.26 -8.94
CA ALA A 74 23.23 17.42 -9.58
C ALA A 74 24.44 17.27 -8.64
N SER A 75 24.20 17.19 -7.33
CA SER A 75 25.25 17.10 -6.32
C SER A 75 25.74 15.65 -6.09
N THR A 76 26.78 15.49 -5.28
CA THR A 76 27.25 14.18 -4.83
C THR A 76 26.22 13.41 -3.99
N GLN A 77 25.18 14.09 -3.46
CA GLN A 77 24.08 13.48 -2.72
C GLN A 77 22.87 13.14 -3.61
N GLY A 78 22.93 13.42 -4.92
CA GLY A 78 21.80 13.29 -5.83
C GLY A 78 21.15 11.90 -5.82
N GLY A 79 21.95 10.84 -5.86
CA GLY A 79 21.43 9.46 -5.78
C GLY A 79 20.68 9.16 -4.48
N SER A 80 21.15 9.70 -3.34
CA SER A 80 20.45 9.53 -2.05
C SER A 80 19.15 10.33 -1.98
N TYR A 81 19.12 11.50 -2.58
CA TYR A 81 17.89 12.30 -2.68
C TYR A 81 16.85 11.65 -3.60
N ILE A 82 17.27 11.11 -4.75
CA ILE A 82 16.37 10.35 -5.64
C ILE A 82 15.77 9.16 -4.89
N ALA A 83 16.60 8.36 -4.22
CA ALA A 83 16.12 7.23 -3.42
C ALA A 83 15.18 7.66 -2.28
N PHE A 84 15.38 8.85 -1.71
CA PHE A 84 14.49 9.43 -0.71
C PHE A 84 13.09 9.71 -1.30
N VAL A 85 13.03 10.33 -2.48
CA VAL A 85 11.76 10.61 -3.18
C VAL A 85 11.11 9.31 -3.66
N ASP A 86 11.87 8.35 -4.15
CA ASP A 86 11.35 7.03 -4.52
C ASP A 86 10.71 6.32 -3.33
N HIS A 87 11.32 6.40 -2.14
CA HIS A 87 10.75 5.83 -0.93
C HIS A 87 9.46 6.57 -0.49
N LEU A 88 9.35 7.88 -0.74
CA LEU A 88 8.11 8.63 -0.55
C LEU A 88 7.01 8.11 -1.50
N LEU A 89 7.33 7.98 -2.78
CA LEU A 89 6.40 7.50 -3.82
C LEU A 89 5.95 6.07 -3.55
N TYR A 90 6.86 5.19 -3.16
CA TYR A 90 6.53 3.83 -2.74
C TYR A 90 5.62 3.81 -1.51
N SER A 91 5.86 4.71 -0.53
CA SER A 91 4.99 4.83 0.64
C SER A 91 3.59 5.31 0.26
N ALA A 92 3.48 6.22 -0.73
CA ALA A 92 2.21 6.64 -1.30
C ALA A 92 1.48 5.46 -1.96
N GLU A 93 2.19 4.70 -2.78
CA GLU A 93 1.66 3.52 -3.46
C GLU A 93 1.07 2.49 -2.50
N GLN A 94 1.77 2.17 -1.42
CA GLN A 94 1.24 1.25 -0.42
C GLN A 94 0.03 1.81 0.32
N MET A 95 0.02 3.12 0.63
CA MET A 95 -1.02 3.74 1.46
C MET A 95 -2.32 4.01 0.71
N LEU A 96 -2.24 4.47 -0.54
CA LEU A 96 -3.41 4.82 -1.34
C LEU A 96 -4.27 3.59 -1.68
N VAL A 97 -3.66 2.42 -1.84
CA VAL A 97 -4.37 1.16 -2.11
C VAL A 97 -5.17 0.66 -0.89
N VAL A 98 -4.75 1.00 0.33
CA VAL A 98 -5.32 0.44 1.56
C VAL A 98 -6.20 1.41 2.36
N GLY A 99 -6.26 2.69 1.97
CA GLY A 99 -7.05 3.67 2.71
C GLY A 99 -7.38 4.93 1.90
N GLU A 100 -8.61 5.41 2.07
CA GLU A 100 -9.09 6.66 1.49
C GLU A 100 -8.55 7.89 2.24
N GLY A 101 -8.46 9.02 1.54
CA GLY A 101 -8.15 10.33 2.14
C GLY A 101 -6.66 10.62 2.35
N TRP A 102 -5.77 9.74 1.87
CA TRP A 102 -4.32 9.94 1.98
C TRP A 102 -3.76 10.83 0.87
N ASP A 103 -4.51 11.07 -0.20
CA ASP A 103 -4.13 11.89 -1.35
C ASP A 103 -3.64 13.27 -0.91
N ALA A 104 -4.42 13.96 -0.07
CA ALA A 104 -4.07 15.28 0.43
C ALA A 104 -2.76 15.28 1.23
N THR A 105 -2.50 14.20 1.99
CA THR A 105 -1.25 14.05 2.74
C THR A 105 -0.07 13.92 1.78
N PHE A 106 -0.18 13.04 0.79
CA PHE A 106 0.91 12.84 -0.17
C PHE A 106 1.10 14.04 -1.10
N LEU A 107 0.06 14.78 -1.48
CA LEU A 107 0.21 16.04 -2.21
C LEU A 107 1.03 17.07 -1.41
N ILE A 108 0.82 17.15 -0.09
CA ILE A 108 1.60 18.04 0.79
C ILE A 108 3.06 17.59 0.90
N GLU A 109 3.30 16.28 1.03
CA GLU A 109 4.65 15.72 1.11
C GLU A 109 5.41 15.75 -0.22
N LEU A 110 4.72 15.69 -1.36
CA LEU A 110 5.33 15.78 -2.70
C LEU A 110 5.65 17.22 -3.10
N ALA A 111 4.95 18.21 -2.57
CA ALA A 111 5.11 19.63 -2.95
C ALA A 111 6.56 20.16 -2.88
N PRO A 112 7.40 19.84 -1.87
CA PRO A 112 8.82 20.24 -1.82
C PRO A 112 9.66 19.68 -2.96
N HIS A 113 9.24 18.57 -3.55
CA HIS A 113 9.94 17.84 -4.59
C HIS A 113 9.45 18.21 -6.00
N LYS A 114 8.56 19.21 -6.10
CA LYS A 114 7.93 19.64 -7.34
C LYS A 114 8.89 19.74 -8.51
N SER A 115 9.99 20.48 -8.40
CA SER A 115 10.88 20.70 -9.55
C SER A 115 11.49 19.39 -10.04
N TYR A 116 11.86 18.49 -9.13
CA TYR A 116 12.33 17.15 -9.49
C TYR A 116 11.22 16.30 -10.17
N LEU A 117 10.03 16.23 -9.56
CA LEU A 117 8.90 15.44 -10.07
C LEU A 117 8.35 15.92 -11.42
N CYS A 118 8.55 17.21 -11.73
CA CYS A 118 8.18 17.78 -13.03
C CYS A 118 9.22 17.52 -14.13
N SER A 119 10.46 17.22 -13.77
CA SER A 119 11.54 16.93 -14.72
C SER A 119 11.67 15.46 -15.06
N GLU A 120 11.37 14.58 -14.11
CA GLU A 120 11.43 13.16 -14.32
C GLU A 120 10.08 12.60 -14.83
N PRO A 121 10.10 11.55 -15.65
CA PRO A 121 8.89 10.81 -15.99
C PRO A 121 8.30 10.17 -14.73
N ALA A 122 6.98 9.95 -14.73
CA ALA A 122 6.35 9.21 -13.65
C ALA A 122 6.92 7.78 -13.55
N PRO A 123 7.02 7.19 -12.34
CA PRO A 123 7.48 5.82 -12.16
C PRO A 123 6.67 4.83 -13.00
N ILE A 124 7.37 3.91 -13.65
CA ILE A 124 6.72 2.83 -14.42
C ILE A 124 6.29 1.74 -13.44
N GLY A 125 5.03 1.29 -13.57
CA GLY A 125 4.50 0.18 -12.76
C GLY A 125 3.86 0.59 -11.44
N ALA A 126 3.65 1.89 -11.20
CA ALA A 126 2.87 2.36 -10.07
C ALA A 126 1.41 1.88 -10.15
N THR A 127 0.76 1.73 -9.00
CA THR A 127 -0.69 1.43 -8.94
C THR A 127 -1.53 2.52 -9.57
N GLU A 128 -2.79 2.21 -9.90
CA GLU A 128 -3.73 3.15 -10.52
C GLU A 128 -3.94 4.39 -9.64
N GLU A 129 -4.06 4.22 -8.33
CA GLU A 129 -4.26 5.29 -7.36
C GLU A 129 -3.04 6.24 -7.33
N THR A 130 -1.83 5.67 -7.35
CA THR A 130 -0.59 6.47 -7.36
C THR A 130 -0.39 7.20 -8.67
N ALA A 131 -0.71 6.53 -9.78
CA ALA A 131 -0.66 7.13 -11.10
C ALA A 131 -1.65 8.30 -11.19
N SER A 132 -2.86 8.15 -10.64
CA SER A 132 -3.85 9.23 -10.54
C SER A 132 -3.33 10.39 -9.70
N LEU A 133 -2.80 10.12 -8.50
CA LEU A 133 -2.22 11.15 -7.62
C LEU A 133 -1.10 11.94 -8.34
N LEU A 134 -0.18 11.24 -9.01
CA LEU A 134 0.93 11.87 -9.71
C LEU A 134 0.47 12.65 -10.94
N ASN A 135 -0.53 12.15 -11.65
CA ASN A 135 -1.12 12.88 -12.78
C ASN A 135 -1.77 14.18 -12.30
N ASP A 136 -2.58 14.12 -11.23
CA ASP A 136 -3.20 15.29 -10.62
C ASP A 136 -2.14 16.28 -10.11
N PHE A 137 -1.12 15.78 -9.42
CA PHE A 137 -0.01 16.62 -8.96
C PHE A 137 0.66 17.33 -10.14
N ARG A 138 1.03 16.60 -11.20
CA ARG A 138 1.75 17.15 -12.35
C ARG A 138 0.91 18.13 -13.15
N GLN A 139 -0.38 17.85 -13.39
CA GLN A 139 -1.28 18.77 -14.08
C GLN A 139 -1.43 20.11 -13.36
N ASN A 140 -1.45 20.09 -12.02
CA ASN A 140 -1.63 21.31 -11.22
C ASN A 140 -0.32 22.06 -10.96
N ASN A 141 0.84 21.42 -11.12
CA ASN A 141 2.11 21.99 -10.69
C ASN A 141 3.15 22.14 -11.80
N CYS A 142 3.17 21.25 -12.79
CA CYS A 142 4.21 21.22 -13.81
C CYS A 142 3.84 22.09 -15.01
N THR A 143 4.88 22.65 -15.65
CA THR A 143 4.79 23.37 -16.92
C THR A 143 5.32 22.51 -18.05
N ASP A 144 5.14 22.94 -19.31
CA ASP A 144 5.65 22.23 -20.49
C ASP A 144 7.19 22.20 -20.56
N GLN A 145 7.87 23.08 -19.82
CA GLN A 145 9.33 23.08 -19.68
C GLN A 145 9.76 22.29 -18.44
N PRO A 146 10.82 21.46 -18.54
CA PRO A 146 11.35 20.73 -17.40
C PRO A 146 11.90 21.72 -16.37
N ALA A 147 11.60 21.49 -15.10
CA ALA A 147 11.89 22.42 -14.01
C ALA A 147 13.35 22.33 -13.50
N CYS A 148 13.99 21.21 -13.82
CA CYS A 148 15.39 20.81 -13.80
C CYS A 148 15.68 20.18 -15.18
#